data_AF-A0A2V9VW57-F1
#
_entry.id   AF-A0A2V9VW57-F1
#
_cell.length_a   1.000
_cell.length_b   1.000
_cell.length_c   1.000
_cell.angle_alpha   90.00
_cell.angle_beta   90.00
_cell.angle_gamma   90.00
#
_symmetry.space_group_name_H-M   'P 1'
#
loop_
_entity.id
_entity.type
_entity.pdbx_description
1 polymer ?
#
loop_
_entity_poly.entity_id
_entity_poly.type
_entity_poly.pdbx_seq_one_letter_code
_entity_poly.pdbx_strand_id
1 'polypeptide(L)'
;MNRDEMVRLIDALEGEVNNGGFDQFFYNSAGDETVKIIQALEAIGAMKAADIVKRAAGKFPGGMPPGDRFARQDVLLDKVSANADAFADLDQEFYAYPDDLSGLLARYSGE
;
A
#
# COMPACT_ATOMS: atom_id res chain seq x y z
N MET A 1 2.02 10.54 -13.69
CA MET A 1 1.18 9.32 -13.59
C MET A 1 -0.16 9.69 -14.18
N ASN A 2 -0.69 8.93 -15.14
CA ASN A 2 -2.02 9.26 -15.70
C ASN A 2 -3.13 8.71 -14.80
N ARG A 3 -4.38 9.12 -15.04
CA ARG A 3 -5.52 8.74 -14.20
C ARG A 3 -5.76 7.22 -14.17
N ASP A 4 -5.67 6.55 -15.31
CA ASP A 4 -5.89 5.10 -15.40
C ASP A 4 -4.85 4.32 -14.59
N GLU A 5 -3.59 4.78 -14.61
CA GLU A 5 -2.52 4.23 -13.79
C GLU A 5 -2.78 4.44 -12.30
N MET A 6 -3.24 5.62 -11.89
CA MET A 6 -3.59 5.90 -10.49
C MET A 6 -4.73 5.00 -9.99
N VAL A 7 -5.80 4.87 -10.78
CA VAL A 7 -6.93 3.98 -10.47
C VAL A 7 -6.44 2.56 -10.29
N ARG A 8 -5.65 2.03 -11.24
CA ARG A 8 -5.10 0.66 -11.15
C ARG A 8 -4.25 0.45 -9.90
N LEU A 9 -3.42 1.43 -9.53
CA LEU A 9 -2.54 1.34 -8.37
C LEU A 9 -3.32 1.33 -7.05
N ILE A 10 -4.32 2.20 -6.93
CA ILE A 10 -5.14 2.31 -5.71
C ILE A 10 -6.10 1.11 -5.60
N ASP A 11 -6.73 0.69 -6.70
CA ASP A 11 -7.57 -0.51 -6.71
C ASP A 11 -6.75 -1.76 -6.33
N ALA A 12 -5.50 -1.87 -6.79
CA ALA A 12 -4.61 -2.96 -6.41
C ALA A 12 -4.27 -2.92 -4.92
N LEU A 13 -3.96 -1.75 -4.36
CA LEU A 13 -3.75 -1.60 -2.92
C LEU A 13 -4.99 -2.03 -2.13
N GLU A 14 -6.15 -1.45 -2.46
CA GLU A 14 -7.41 -1.75 -1.78
C GLU A 14 -7.76 -3.24 -1.89
N GLY A 15 -7.61 -3.83 -3.07
CA GLY A 15 -7.90 -5.23 -3.29
C GLY A 15 -7.02 -6.15 -2.46
N GLU A 16 -5.71 -5.93 -2.40
CA GLU A 16 -4.82 -6.79 -1.63
C GLU A 16 -5.03 -6.61 -0.12
N VAL A 17 -5.11 -5.36 0.35
CA VAL A 17 -5.23 -5.08 1.79
C VAL A 17 -6.60 -5.53 2.31
N ASN A 18 -7.70 -5.27 1.61
CA ASN A 18 -9.02 -5.74 2.08
C ASN A 18 -9.20 -7.26 1.99
N ASN A 19 -8.43 -7.95 1.13
CA ASN A 19 -8.51 -9.41 1.02
C ASN A 19 -7.64 -10.14 2.05
N GLY A 20 -6.48 -9.59 2.42
CA GLY A 20 -5.53 -10.28 3.29
C GLY A 20 -4.53 -9.39 4.01
N GLY A 21 -4.84 -8.12 4.18
CA GLY A 21 -4.02 -7.13 4.88
C GLY A 21 -2.74 -6.74 4.13
N PHE A 22 -1.91 -5.95 4.80
CA PHE A 22 -0.61 -5.54 4.28
C PHE A 22 0.36 -6.71 4.07
N ASP A 23 0.18 -7.82 4.79
CA ASP A 23 0.91 -9.06 4.53
C ASP A 23 0.68 -9.55 3.10
N GLN A 24 -0.59 -9.63 2.67
CA GLN A 24 -0.92 -10.03 1.31
C GLN A 24 -0.42 -9.00 0.28
N PHE A 25 -0.61 -7.71 0.56
CA PHE A 25 -0.12 -6.63 -0.32
C PHE A 25 1.38 -6.72 -0.58
N PHE A 26 2.19 -6.86 0.46
CA PHE A 26 3.65 -6.96 0.31
C PHE A 26 4.08 -8.34 -0.21
N TYR A 27 3.31 -9.40 -0.01
CA TYR A 27 3.63 -10.71 -0.59
C TYR A 27 3.34 -10.77 -2.10
N ASN A 28 2.29 -10.09 -2.55
CA ASN A 28 1.84 -10.10 -3.93
C ASN A 28 2.52 -9.05 -4.82
N SER A 29 2.24 -9.11 -6.12
CA SER A 29 2.86 -8.23 -7.11
C SER A 29 2.46 -6.76 -6.95
N ALA A 30 1.35 -6.45 -6.27
CA ALA A 30 1.00 -5.06 -5.97
C ALA A 30 2.10 -4.36 -5.14
N GLY A 31 2.76 -5.09 -4.24
CA GLY A 31 3.89 -4.60 -3.45
C GLY A 31 5.08 -4.13 -4.29
N ASP A 32 5.23 -4.58 -5.54
CA ASP A 32 6.28 -4.11 -6.47
C ASP A 32 6.14 -2.60 -6.75
N GLU A 33 4.91 -2.09 -6.63
CA GLU A 33 4.53 -0.73 -6.96
C GLU A 33 4.34 0.16 -5.72
N THR A 34 4.81 -0.27 -4.55
CA THR A 34 4.62 0.43 -3.26
C THR A 34 4.92 1.94 -3.34
N VAL A 35 6.05 2.32 -3.96
CA VAL A 35 6.43 3.73 -4.11
C VAL A 35 5.44 4.49 -4.99
N LYS A 36 4.99 3.90 -6.11
CA LYS A 36 4.02 4.56 -7.00
C LYS A 36 2.64 4.65 -6.35
N ILE A 37 2.24 3.65 -5.57
CA ILE A 37 0.99 3.67 -4.81
C ILE A 37 0.99 4.82 -3.80
N ILE A 38 2.07 5.00 -3.05
CA ILE A 38 2.21 6.12 -2.12
C ILE A 38 2.08 7.46 -2.86
N GLN A 39 2.79 7.63 -3.99
CA GLN A 39 2.71 8.83 -4.81
C GLN A 39 1.30 9.07 -5.39
N ALA A 40 0.59 8.01 -5.79
CA ALA A 40 -0.77 8.11 -6.30
C ALA A 40 -1.74 8.58 -5.22
N LEU A 41 -1.65 8.00 -4.00
CA LEU A 41 -2.46 8.42 -2.86
C LEU A 41 -2.22 9.89 -2.49
N GLU A 42 -0.96 10.32 -2.45
CA GLU A 42 -0.61 11.72 -2.21
C GLU A 42 -1.14 12.65 -3.30
N ALA A 43 -1.03 12.25 -4.57
CA ALA A 43 -1.48 13.05 -5.70
C ALA A 43 -3.00 13.28 -5.69
N ILE A 44 -3.79 12.28 -5.27
CA ILE A 44 -5.25 12.45 -5.13
C ILE A 44 -5.66 13.08 -3.80
N GLY A 45 -4.70 13.39 -2.91
CA GLY A 45 -4.95 13.99 -1.59
C GLY A 45 -5.38 13.00 -0.50
N ALA A 46 -5.25 11.69 -0.70
CA ALA A 46 -5.52 10.64 0.28
C ALA A 46 -4.34 10.51 1.27
N MET A 47 -4.08 11.57 2.02
CA MET A 47 -2.87 11.71 2.84
C MET A 47 -2.80 10.73 4.01
N LYS A 48 -3.94 10.33 4.60
CA LYS A 48 -3.96 9.39 5.72
C LYS A 48 -3.73 7.97 5.23
N ALA A 49 -4.35 7.59 4.11
CA ALA A 49 -4.06 6.32 3.44
C ALA A 49 -2.58 6.25 3.03
N ALA A 50 -2.02 7.32 2.46
CA ALA A 50 -0.60 7.39 2.11
C ALA A 50 0.32 7.20 3.33
N ASP A 51 -0.02 7.82 4.47
CA ASP A 51 0.72 7.66 5.72
C ASP A 51 0.68 6.21 6.24
N ILE A 52 -0.48 5.56 6.21
CA ILE A 52 -0.62 4.14 6.61
C ILE A 52 0.30 3.26 5.76
N VAL A 53 0.27 3.41 4.43
CA VAL A 53 1.11 2.61 3.51
C VAL A 53 2.60 2.90 3.76
N LYS A 54 2.98 4.16 4.00
CA LYS A 54 4.37 4.53 4.36
C LYS A 54 4.81 3.89 5.66
N ARG A 55 3.98 3.89 6.70
CA ARG A 55 4.29 3.23 7.98
C ARG A 55 4.40 1.72 7.83
N ALA A 56 3.55 1.11 7.01
CA ALA A 56 3.65 -0.31 6.68
C ALA A 56 4.97 -0.62 5.95
N ALA A 57 5.28 0.15 4.90
CA ALA A 57 6.54 0.03 4.15
C ALA A 57 7.78 0.27 5.02
N GLY A 58 7.68 1.19 5.98
CA GLY A 58 8.75 1.54 6.91
C GLY A 58 9.16 0.42 7.87
N LYS A 59 8.35 -0.65 7.99
CA LYS A 59 8.72 -1.84 8.77
C LYS A 59 9.80 -2.69 8.08
N PHE A 60 10.00 -2.52 6.77
CA PHE A 60 11.09 -3.19 6.06
C PHE A 60 12.45 -2.58 6.44
N PRO A 61 13.51 -3.40 6.55
CA PRO A 61 14.87 -2.90 6.70
C PRO A 61 15.22 -1.88 5.60
N GLY A 62 15.70 -0.70 6.00
CA GLY A 62 15.97 0.41 5.07
C GLY A 62 14.78 1.34 4.80
N GLY A 63 13.62 1.08 5.42
CA GLY A 63 12.47 1.98 5.41
C GLY A 63 11.55 1.85 4.17
N MET A 64 11.80 0.89 3.30
CA MET A 64 10.97 0.59 2.13
C MET A 64 11.16 -0.89 1.74
N PRO A 65 10.11 -1.60 1.28
CA PRO A 65 10.27 -2.95 0.77
C PRO A 65 11.17 -3.01 -0.47
N PRO A 66 11.87 -4.14 -0.68
CA PRO A 66 12.54 -4.42 -1.94
C PRO A 66 11.57 -4.35 -3.13
N GLY A 67 12.02 -3.78 -4.25
CA GLY A 67 11.24 -3.76 -5.50
C GLY A 67 11.16 -5.13 -6.17
N ASP A 68 12.16 -5.99 -6.00
CA ASP A 68 12.10 -7.39 -6.44
C ASP A 68 11.19 -8.19 -5.52
N ARG A 69 10.22 -8.89 -6.12
CA ARG A 69 9.19 -9.62 -5.39
C ARG A 69 9.75 -10.73 -4.51
N PHE A 70 10.66 -11.55 -5.03
CA PHE A 70 11.20 -12.68 -4.27
C PHE A 70 12.04 -12.20 -3.09
N ALA A 71 12.91 -11.20 -3.31
CA ALA A 71 13.66 -10.58 -2.22
C ALA A 71 12.74 -9.94 -1.16
N ARG A 72 11.64 -9.31 -1.58
CA ARG A 72 10.66 -8.74 -0.66
C ARG A 72 9.93 -9.82 0.14
N GLN A 73 9.53 -10.92 -0.49
CA GLN A 73 8.88 -12.05 0.18
C GLN A 73 9.79 -12.67 1.24
N ASP A 74 11.08 -12.88 0.91
CA ASP A 74 12.05 -13.41 1.85
C ASP A 74 12.18 -12.51 3.08
N VAL A 75 12.32 -11.20 2.88
CA VAL A 75 12.41 -10.23 3.98
C VAL A 75 11.10 -10.13 4.76
N LEU A 76 9.97 -10.17 4.08
CA LEU A 76 8.64 -10.12 4.70
C LEU A 76 8.47 -11.29 5.67
N LEU A 77 8.71 -12.52 5.21
CA LEU A 77 8.50 -13.72 5.99
C LEU A 77 9.55 -13.93 7.10
N ASP A 78 10.81 -13.54 6.86
CA ASP A 78 11.90 -13.76 7.83
C ASP A 78 12.00 -12.65 8.88
N LYS A 79 11.77 -11.38 8.49
CA LYS A 79 12.18 -10.23 9.30
C LYS A 79 11.05 -9.28 9.69
N VAL A 80 10.01 -9.18 8.87
CA VAL A 80 8.97 -8.17 9.06
C VAL A 80 7.74 -8.77 9.72
N SER A 81 7.22 -9.87 9.17
CA SER A 81 5.94 -10.48 9.54
C SER A 81 6.03 -11.99 9.67
N ALA A 82 7.00 -12.47 10.47
CA ALA A 82 7.20 -13.90 10.71
C ALA A 82 5.96 -14.60 11.31
N ASN A 83 5.11 -13.86 12.03
CA ASN A 83 3.88 -14.39 12.65
C ASN A 83 2.59 -13.85 12.02
N ALA A 84 2.67 -13.17 10.86
CA ALA A 84 1.50 -12.59 10.16
C ALA A 84 0.65 -11.58 10.98
N ASP A 85 1.22 -10.97 12.01
CA ASP A 85 0.55 -9.97 12.87
C ASP A 85 1.22 -8.59 12.80
N ALA A 86 2.27 -8.43 11.97
CA ALA A 86 3.12 -7.23 12.01
C ALA A 86 2.40 -5.96 11.58
N PHE A 87 1.31 -6.10 10.82
CA PHE A 87 0.53 -5.00 10.27
C PHE A 87 -0.87 -4.87 10.84
N ALA A 88 -1.27 -5.69 11.82
CA ALA A 88 -2.65 -5.76 12.29
C ALA A 88 -3.27 -4.39 12.64
N ASP A 89 -2.54 -3.52 13.35
CA ASP A 89 -3.02 -2.16 13.67
C ASP A 89 -3.20 -1.30 12.41
N LEU A 90 -2.26 -1.39 11.46
CA LEU A 90 -2.28 -0.64 10.20
C LEU A 90 -3.39 -1.13 9.27
N ASP A 91 -3.66 -2.43 9.28
CA ASP A 91 -4.79 -3.04 8.58
C ASP A 91 -6.10 -2.45 9.12
N GLN A 92 -6.27 -2.39 10.45
CA GLN A 92 -7.46 -1.78 11.06
C GLN A 92 -7.60 -0.29 10.71
N GLU A 93 -6.49 0.46 10.73
CA GLU A 93 -6.48 1.86 10.30
C GLU A 93 -6.88 2.01 8.83
N PHE A 94 -6.44 1.11 7.95
CA PHE A 94 -6.81 1.12 6.54
C PHE A 94 -8.28 0.75 6.32
N TYR A 95 -8.77 -0.29 7.00
CA TYR A 95 -10.16 -0.75 6.94
C TYR A 95 -11.17 0.29 7.46
N ALA A 96 -10.72 1.23 8.30
CA ALA A 96 -11.54 2.35 8.73
C ALA A 96 -11.83 3.36 7.60
N TYR A 97 -11.20 3.21 6.43
CA TYR A 97 -11.36 4.09 5.28
C TYR A 97 -11.23 5.58 5.64
N PRO A 98 -10.06 6.01 6.16
CA PRO A 98 -9.88 7.34 6.74
C PRO A 98 -9.93 8.48 5.70
N ASP A 99 -9.82 8.13 4.41
CA ASP A 99 -9.99 8.99 3.24
C ASP A 99 -10.99 8.35 2.25
N ASP A 100 -11.81 9.16 1.58
CA ASP A 100 -12.74 8.71 0.53
C ASP A 100 -11.99 8.50 -0.80
N LEU A 101 -11.29 7.36 -0.93
CA LEU A 101 -10.44 7.05 -2.09
C LEU A 101 -11.19 7.18 -3.41
N SER A 102 -12.38 6.58 -3.47
CA SER A 102 -13.23 6.61 -4.68
C SER A 102 -13.66 8.03 -5.06
N GLY A 103 -14.09 8.84 -4.10
CA GLY A 103 -14.48 10.21 -4.35
C GLY A 103 -13.31 11.13 -4.65
N LEU A 104 -12.13 10.88 -4.08
CA LEU A 104 -10.91 11.61 -4.41
C LEU A 104 -10.46 11.29 -5.85
N LEU A 105 -10.46 10.03 -6.26
CA LEU A 105 -10.18 9.61 -7.64
C LEU A 105 -11.19 10.16 -8.67
N ALA A 106 -12.46 10.27 -8.29
CA ALA A 106 -13.49 10.85 -9.15
C ALA A 106 -13.27 12.35 -9.39
N ARG A 107 -12.73 13.06 -8.40
CA ARG A 107 -12.46 14.51 -8.45
C ARG A 107 -11.07 14.84 -8.99
N TYR A 108 -10.17 13.87 -9.06
CA TYR A 108 -8.82 14.07 -9.57
C TYR A 108 -8.82 14.35 -11.07
N SER A 109 -8.45 15.59 -11.43
CA SER A 109 -8.47 16.06 -12.82
C SER A 109 -7.20 15.73 -13.61
N GLY A 110 -6.12 15.30 -12.95
CA GLY A 110 -4.82 15.01 -13.56
C GLY A 110 -4.24 16.20 -14.32
N GLU A 111 -3.32 16.94 -13.71
CA GLU A 111 -2.48 17.88 -14.47
C GLU A 111 -1.42 17.13 -15.30
#